data_AF-B5BQF3-F1
#
_entry.id   AF-B5BQF3-F1
#
_cell.length_a   1.000
_cell.length_b   1.000
_cell.length_c   1.000
_cell.angle_alpha   90.00
_cell.angle_beta   90.00
_cell.angle_gamma   90.00
#
_symmetry.space_group_name_H-M   'P 1'
#
loop_
_entity.id
_entity.type
_entity.pdbx_description
1 polymer ?
#
loop_
_entity_poly.entity_id
_entity_poly.type
_entity_poly.pdbx_seq_one_letter_code
_entity_poly.pdbx_strand_id
1 'polypeptide(L)'
;FLECCWRALESAGYATRTQPLSVGLYGGASLSTYLLTNVLPNAERRSSDWAESILGTHSDFLATRVAYKLNLTGPAITVQSACSTSLTAVHLASQALLAGECRLALAGGTAIRSPQLRPYRAQQGGISSPDGRCRAFDAQAAGTVPGNGVGVVLLKRLEDAVADGDPIRAVILGSAVGNDGSAKAGFMAPSVSGQSSTIRDALSLAGVEPDSISY
;
A
#
# COMPACT_ATOMS: atom_id res chain seq x y z
N PHE A 1 1.88 6.52 -8.52
CA PHE A 1 0.95 5.39 -8.36
C PHE A 1 0.35 4.98 -9.70
N LEU A 2 -0.40 5.86 -10.40
CA LEU A 2 -0.94 5.59 -11.76
C LEU A 2 0.09 4.97 -12.72
N GLU A 3 1.26 5.59 -12.87
CA GLU A 3 2.33 5.06 -13.74
C GLU A 3 2.85 3.69 -13.28
N CYS A 4 2.89 3.42 -11.97
CA CYS A 4 3.32 2.13 -11.44
C CYS A 4 2.27 1.04 -11.69
N CYS A 5 0.98 1.38 -11.62
CA CYS A 5 -0.11 0.49 -12.02
C CYS A 5 -0.01 0.14 -13.51
N TRP A 6 0.24 1.14 -14.36
CA TRP A 6 0.48 0.92 -15.79
C TRP A 6 1.68 -0.01 -16.03
N ARG A 7 2.83 0.28 -15.41
CA ARG A 7 4.04 -0.56 -15.55
C ARG A 7 3.83 -1.98 -15.02
N ALA A 8 3.05 -2.17 -13.97
CA ALA A 8 2.70 -3.50 -13.47
C ALA A 8 1.88 -4.27 -14.52
N LEU A 9 0.85 -3.66 -15.11
CA LEU A 9 0.07 -4.24 -16.21
C LEU A 9 0.93 -4.54 -17.44
N GLU A 10 1.82 -3.62 -17.81
CA GLU A 10 2.75 -3.77 -18.94
C GLU A 10 3.71 -4.95 -18.70
N SER A 11 4.32 -5.02 -17.51
CA SER A 11 5.25 -6.09 -17.15
C SER A 11 4.62 -7.49 -17.14
N ALA A 12 3.30 -7.56 -17.00
CA ALA A 12 2.53 -8.79 -17.01
C ALA A 12 1.82 -9.06 -18.36
N GLY A 13 1.98 -8.19 -19.37
CA GLY A 13 1.39 -8.37 -20.69
C GLY A 13 -0.09 -7.95 -20.83
N TYR A 14 -0.63 -7.17 -19.89
CA TYR A 14 -2.04 -6.76 -19.86
C TYR A 14 -2.31 -5.31 -20.30
N ALA A 15 -1.27 -4.49 -20.53
CA ALA A 15 -1.42 -3.05 -20.80
C ALA A 15 -2.08 -2.70 -22.16
N THR A 16 -1.94 -3.55 -23.18
CA THR A 16 -2.37 -3.26 -24.55
C THR A 16 -3.67 -3.97 -24.95
N ARG A 17 -4.39 -4.57 -23.99
CA ARG A 17 -5.61 -5.33 -24.31
C ARG A 17 -6.75 -4.39 -24.70
N THR A 18 -7.43 -4.74 -25.78
CA THR A 18 -8.55 -3.98 -26.34
C THR A 18 -9.87 -4.25 -25.64
N GLN A 19 -10.00 -5.40 -24.96
CA GLN A 19 -11.18 -5.75 -24.19
C GLN A 19 -11.05 -5.25 -22.74
N PRO A 20 -12.13 -4.72 -22.13
CA PRO A 20 -12.13 -4.33 -20.73
C PRO A 20 -11.73 -5.50 -19.83
N LEU A 21 -10.73 -5.30 -18.98
CA LEU A 21 -10.30 -6.27 -17.99
C LEU A 21 -10.99 -5.98 -16.67
N SER A 22 -11.57 -7.01 -16.05
CA SER A 22 -12.01 -6.95 -14.65
C SER A 22 -10.80 -7.00 -13.73
N VAL A 23 -10.11 -5.86 -13.63
CA VAL A 23 -8.98 -5.63 -12.74
C VAL A 23 -9.48 -4.87 -11.51
N GLY A 24 -9.41 -5.52 -10.35
CA GLY A 24 -9.57 -4.85 -9.07
C GLY A 24 -8.36 -3.97 -8.75
N LEU A 25 -8.54 -2.92 -8.00
CA LEU A 25 -7.51 -1.97 -7.61
C LEU A 25 -7.63 -1.65 -6.12
N TYR A 26 -6.59 -2.01 -5.39
CA TYR A 26 -6.46 -1.87 -3.95
C TYR A 26 -5.21 -1.05 -3.67
N GLY A 27 -5.36 0.13 -3.11
CA GLY A 27 -4.20 0.99 -2.91
C GLY A 27 -4.38 1.95 -1.76
N GLY A 28 -3.27 2.46 -1.24
CA GLY A 28 -3.30 3.55 -0.28
C GLY A 28 -2.17 4.52 -0.46
N ALA A 29 -2.36 5.72 0.06
CA ALA A 29 -1.36 6.78 0.02
C ALA A 29 -1.15 7.35 1.41
N SER A 30 0.10 7.70 1.75
CA SER A 30 0.35 8.54 2.90
C SER A 30 -0.37 9.88 2.75
N LEU A 31 -0.53 10.59 3.86
CA LEU A 31 -1.00 11.97 3.86
C LEU A 31 -0.24 12.81 2.82
N SER A 32 -0.99 13.53 1.98
CA SER A 32 -0.44 14.37 0.93
C SER A 32 0.14 15.64 1.54
N THR A 33 1.46 15.70 1.69
CA THR A 33 2.12 16.94 2.14
C THR A 33 1.92 18.06 1.13
N TYR A 34 1.80 17.72 -0.15
CA TYR A 34 1.58 18.70 -1.22
C TYR A 34 0.22 19.38 -1.08
N LEU A 35 -0.82 18.61 -0.72
CA LEU A 35 -2.13 19.18 -0.36
C LEU A 35 -1.96 20.21 0.78
N LEU A 36 -1.27 19.82 1.86
CA LEU A 36 -1.12 20.66 3.04
C LEU A 36 -0.26 21.91 2.83
N THR A 37 0.83 21.82 2.08
CA THR A 37 1.81 22.91 1.99
C THR A 37 1.70 23.74 0.73
N ASN A 38 0.98 23.26 -0.29
CA ASN A 38 0.86 23.97 -1.57
C ASN A 38 -0.58 24.21 -2.00
N VAL A 39 -1.48 23.22 -1.86
CA VAL A 39 -2.87 23.39 -2.32
C VAL A 39 -3.69 24.22 -1.32
N LEU A 40 -3.80 23.79 -0.06
CA LEU A 40 -4.61 24.47 0.95
C LEU A 40 -4.18 25.93 1.20
N PRO A 41 -2.89 26.26 1.34
CA PRO A 41 -2.48 27.64 1.59
C PRO A 41 -2.74 28.60 0.42
N ASN A 42 -2.99 28.06 -0.79
CA ASN A 42 -3.22 28.84 -2.00
C ASN A 42 -4.67 28.70 -2.52
N ALA A 43 -5.61 28.20 -1.69
CA ALA A 43 -6.97 27.90 -2.11
C ALA A 43 -7.71 29.13 -2.70
N GLU A 44 -7.58 30.30 -2.06
CA GLU A 44 -8.22 31.54 -2.51
C GLU A 44 -7.70 32.05 -3.87
N ARG A 45 -6.45 31.71 -4.21
CA ARG A 45 -5.82 32.10 -5.50
C ARG A 45 -6.20 31.16 -6.64
N ARG A 46 -6.84 30.02 -6.37
CA ARG A 46 -7.12 28.93 -7.32
C ARG A 46 -8.62 28.67 -7.52
N SER A 47 -9.45 29.71 -7.43
CA SER A 47 -10.91 29.60 -7.36
C SER A 47 -11.58 28.81 -8.51
N SER A 48 -10.95 28.71 -9.69
CA SER A 48 -11.47 27.91 -10.81
C SER A 48 -11.10 26.41 -10.76
N ASP A 49 -10.01 26.03 -10.08
CA ASP A 49 -9.41 24.67 -10.15
C ASP A 49 -9.33 23.97 -8.78
N TRP A 50 -10.00 24.51 -7.77
CA TRP A 50 -10.00 23.99 -6.39
C TRP A 50 -10.44 22.52 -6.33
N ALA A 51 -11.56 22.19 -6.97
CA ALA A 51 -12.13 20.85 -6.95
C ALA A 51 -11.18 19.83 -7.59
N GLU A 52 -10.62 20.17 -8.75
CA GLU A 52 -9.63 19.31 -9.43
C GLU A 52 -8.35 19.14 -8.61
N SER A 53 -7.91 20.18 -7.91
CA SER A 53 -6.75 20.12 -7.03
C SER A 53 -6.96 19.17 -5.86
N ILE A 54 -8.16 19.15 -5.26
CA ILE A 54 -8.53 18.20 -4.20
C ILE A 54 -8.62 16.78 -4.73
N LEU A 55 -9.35 16.56 -5.84
CA LEU A 55 -9.42 15.26 -6.50
C LEU A 55 -8.04 14.73 -6.87
N GLY A 56 -7.13 15.66 -7.21
CA GLY A 56 -5.77 15.36 -7.61
C GLY A 56 -4.83 14.95 -6.47
N THR A 57 -5.13 15.34 -5.24
CA THR A 57 -4.19 15.27 -4.10
C THR A 57 -4.73 14.55 -2.87
N HIS A 58 -6.04 14.32 -2.78
CA HIS A 58 -6.66 13.58 -1.70
C HIS A 58 -6.49 12.06 -1.91
N SER A 59 -6.15 11.34 -0.84
CA SER A 59 -5.85 9.90 -0.92
C SER A 59 -7.06 9.07 -1.33
N ASP A 60 -8.27 9.49 -1.00
CA ASP A 60 -9.51 8.72 -1.25
C ASP A 60 -9.72 8.42 -2.73
N PHE A 61 -9.30 9.33 -3.61
CA PHE A 61 -9.43 9.17 -5.05
C PHE A 61 -8.27 8.41 -5.69
N LEU A 62 -7.30 7.92 -4.90
CA LEU A 62 -6.13 7.22 -5.43
C LEU A 62 -6.52 6.03 -6.32
N ALA A 63 -7.35 5.13 -5.79
CA ALA A 63 -7.77 3.95 -6.52
C ALA A 63 -8.73 4.32 -7.67
N THR A 64 -9.83 5.00 -7.37
CA THR A 64 -10.87 5.32 -8.36
C THR A 64 -10.35 6.13 -9.55
N ARG A 65 -9.40 7.06 -9.33
CA ARG A 65 -8.79 7.84 -10.41
C ARG A 65 -7.92 6.98 -11.33
N VAL A 66 -7.21 5.99 -10.80
CA VAL A 66 -6.43 5.06 -11.63
C VAL A 66 -7.36 4.13 -12.39
N ALA A 67 -8.38 3.58 -11.74
CA ALA A 67 -9.38 2.75 -12.41
C ALA A 67 -10.05 3.49 -13.57
N TYR A 68 -10.45 4.75 -13.35
CA TYR A 68 -10.97 5.62 -14.40
C TYR A 68 -9.98 5.84 -15.54
N LYS A 69 -8.72 6.22 -15.24
CA LYS A 69 -7.72 6.54 -16.26
C LYS A 69 -7.27 5.33 -17.08
N LEU A 70 -7.31 4.14 -16.50
CA LEU A 70 -6.89 2.89 -17.14
C LEU A 70 -8.07 2.03 -17.60
N ASN A 71 -9.31 2.53 -17.49
CA ASN A 71 -10.54 1.81 -17.84
C ASN A 71 -10.66 0.42 -17.18
N LEU A 72 -10.35 0.35 -15.88
CA LEU A 72 -10.45 -0.87 -15.08
C LEU A 72 -11.84 -0.96 -14.46
N THR A 73 -12.48 -2.13 -14.55
CA THR A 73 -13.90 -2.32 -14.18
C THR A 73 -14.11 -3.20 -12.96
N GLY A 74 -13.05 -3.63 -12.27
CA GLY A 74 -13.15 -4.33 -10.99
C GLY A 74 -13.34 -3.37 -9.79
N PRO A 75 -13.37 -3.91 -8.55
CA PRO A 75 -13.45 -3.08 -7.33
C PRO A 75 -12.31 -2.06 -7.27
N ALA A 76 -12.58 -0.81 -6.90
CA ALA A 76 -11.57 0.24 -6.78
C ALA A 76 -11.60 0.83 -5.36
N ILE A 77 -10.72 0.35 -4.49
CA ILE A 77 -10.76 0.60 -3.05
C ILE A 77 -9.47 1.28 -2.59
N THR A 78 -9.64 2.45 -1.97
CA THR A 78 -8.57 3.09 -1.22
C THR A 78 -8.58 2.57 0.22
N VAL A 79 -7.46 2.01 0.69
CA VAL A 79 -7.29 1.49 2.05
C VAL A 79 -6.30 2.33 2.85
N GLN A 80 -6.53 2.48 4.15
CA GLN A 80 -5.67 3.22 5.07
C GLN A 80 -5.51 2.44 6.38
N SER A 81 -4.29 1.98 6.65
CA SER A 81 -3.91 1.33 7.92
C SER A 81 -2.54 1.83 8.41
N ALA A 82 -2.22 3.10 8.14
CA ALA A 82 -0.92 3.71 8.43
C ALA A 82 0.25 2.93 7.78
N CYS A 83 1.27 2.50 8.55
CA CYS A 83 2.48 1.88 8.03
C CYS A 83 2.23 0.53 7.30
N SER A 84 1.15 -0.18 7.62
CA SER A 84 0.79 -1.48 7.02
C SER A 84 -0.09 -1.36 5.76
N THR A 85 -0.38 -0.14 5.31
CA THR A 85 -1.38 0.13 4.26
C THR A 85 -1.17 -0.70 2.99
N SER A 86 0.07 -0.78 2.48
CA SER A 86 0.36 -1.53 1.25
C SER A 86 0.16 -3.04 1.41
N LEU A 87 0.54 -3.63 2.54
CA LEU A 87 0.32 -5.05 2.81
C LEU A 87 -1.15 -5.36 3.05
N THR A 88 -1.89 -4.44 3.67
CA THR A 88 -3.35 -4.56 3.81
C THR A 88 -4.03 -4.54 2.44
N ALA A 89 -3.57 -3.68 1.51
CA ALA A 89 -4.06 -3.66 0.14
C ALA A 89 -3.81 -5.00 -0.59
N VAL A 90 -2.63 -5.59 -0.41
CA VAL A 90 -2.28 -6.91 -0.97
C VAL A 90 -3.18 -8.01 -0.39
N HIS A 91 -3.42 -7.99 0.92
CA HIS A 91 -4.34 -8.93 1.57
C HIS A 91 -5.76 -8.84 0.98
N LEU A 92 -6.34 -7.63 0.93
CA LEU A 92 -7.69 -7.42 0.39
C LEU A 92 -7.79 -7.81 -1.09
N ALA A 93 -6.78 -7.47 -1.89
CA ALA A 93 -6.72 -7.90 -3.29
C ALA A 93 -6.68 -9.41 -3.44
N SER A 94 -5.91 -10.10 -2.58
CA SER A 94 -5.85 -11.57 -2.56
C SER A 94 -7.21 -12.18 -2.19
N GLN A 95 -7.89 -11.62 -1.18
CA GLN A 95 -9.23 -12.07 -0.80
C GLN A 95 -10.25 -11.87 -1.94
N ALA A 96 -10.23 -10.72 -2.62
CA ALA A 96 -11.13 -10.45 -3.73
C ALA A 96 -10.92 -11.38 -4.93
N LEU A 97 -9.67 -11.77 -5.21
CA LEU A 97 -9.36 -12.77 -6.25
C LEU A 97 -9.89 -14.17 -5.90
N LEU A 98 -9.76 -14.56 -4.62
CA LEU A 98 -10.27 -15.84 -4.11
C LEU A 98 -11.81 -15.86 -4.05
N ALA A 99 -12.43 -14.73 -3.72
CA ALA A 99 -13.88 -14.56 -3.72
C ALA A 99 -14.49 -14.43 -5.13
N GLY A 100 -13.65 -14.28 -6.17
CA GLY A 100 -14.11 -14.14 -7.55
C GLY A 100 -14.66 -12.76 -7.91
N GLU A 101 -14.41 -11.73 -7.08
CA GLU A 101 -14.84 -10.36 -7.35
C GLU A 101 -14.09 -9.70 -8.51
N CYS A 102 -12.89 -10.22 -8.82
CA CYS A 102 -12.09 -9.83 -9.98
C CYS A 102 -11.21 -10.99 -10.46
N ARG A 103 -10.71 -10.90 -11.70
CA ARG A 103 -9.76 -11.90 -12.26
C ARG A 103 -8.30 -11.51 -12.11
N LEU A 104 -8.06 -10.20 -12.01
CA LEU A 104 -6.76 -9.59 -11.80
C LEU A 104 -6.92 -8.55 -10.70
N ALA A 105 -5.89 -8.31 -9.90
CA ALA A 105 -5.92 -7.25 -8.90
C ALA A 105 -4.59 -6.51 -8.84
N LEU A 106 -4.63 -5.19 -8.97
CA LEU A 106 -3.51 -4.32 -8.64
C LEU A 106 -3.55 -4.00 -7.15
N ALA A 107 -2.43 -4.19 -6.46
CA ALA A 107 -2.30 -3.92 -5.03
C ALA A 107 -1.04 -3.12 -4.74
N GLY A 108 -1.11 -2.11 -3.87
CA GLY A 108 0.10 -1.38 -3.51
C GLY A 108 -0.10 -0.15 -2.63
N GLY A 109 0.91 0.71 -2.61
CA GLY A 109 0.82 1.97 -1.89
C GLY A 109 1.88 2.98 -2.28
N THR A 110 1.69 4.22 -1.86
CA THR A 110 2.60 5.33 -2.13
C THR A 110 2.80 6.19 -0.90
N ALA A 111 4.03 6.63 -0.66
CA ALA A 111 4.36 7.62 0.35
C ALA A 111 5.34 8.63 -0.26
N ILE A 112 4.87 9.84 -0.55
CA ILE A 112 5.69 10.88 -1.17
C ILE A 112 5.49 12.17 -0.39
N ARG A 113 6.61 12.75 0.06
CA ARG A 113 6.67 14.07 0.67
C ARG A 113 7.19 15.08 -0.33
N SER A 114 6.30 15.97 -0.74
CA SER A 114 6.59 17.11 -1.62
C SER A 114 5.87 18.36 -1.12
N PRO A 115 6.52 19.54 -1.14
CA PRO A 115 7.93 19.75 -1.45
C PRO A 115 8.81 19.43 -0.22
N GLN A 116 10.10 19.13 -0.44
CA GLN A 116 11.06 18.89 0.64
C GLN A 116 11.60 20.22 1.21
N LEU A 117 10.70 21.07 1.71
CA LEU A 117 11.01 22.46 2.05
C LEU A 117 11.82 22.65 3.34
N ARG A 118 11.89 21.62 4.20
CA ARG A 118 12.45 21.75 5.56
C ARG A 118 13.50 20.66 5.79
N PRO A 119 14.63 21.00 6.45
CA PRO A 119 15.59 20.00 6.86
C PRO A 119 14.94 19.02 7.83
N TYR A 120 15.41 17.77 7.80
CA TYR A 120 14.98 16.75 8.75
C TYR A 120 15.15 17.25 10.19
N ARG A 121 14.10 17.16 10.99
CA ARG A 121 14.12 17.48 12.41
C ARG A 121 13.42 16.37 13.17
N ALA A 122 14.17 15.69 14.03
CA ALA A 122 13.58 14.81 15.02
C ALA A 122 12.81 15.66 16.04
N GLN A 123 11.61 15.20 16.40
CA GLN A 123 10.84 15.80 17.47
C GLN A 123 11.10 15.01 18.75
N GLN A 124 11.42 15.72 19.83
CA GLN A 124 11.59 15.10 21.15
C GLN A 124 10.29 14.38 21.55
N GLY A 125 10.39 13.10 21.92
CA GLY A 125 9.24 12.25 22.26
C GLY A 125 8.45 11.71 21.06
N GLY A 126 8.89 11.96 19.82
CA GLY A 126 8.31 11.37 18.61
C GLY A 126 9.00 10.07 18.19
N ILE A 127 8.50 9.46 17.10
CA ILE A 127 9.09 8.24 16.52
C ILE A 127 10.32 8.50 15.63
N SER A 128 10.68 9.77 15.41
CA SER A 128 11.73 10.17 14.47
C SER A 128 13.13 10.03 15.09
N SER A 129 14.05 9.35 14.39
CA SER A 129 15.44 9.18 14.86
C SER A 129 16.22 10.51 14.95
N PRO A 130 16.83 10.86 16.10
CA PRO A 130 17.65 12.07 16.23
C PRO A 130 18.81 12.19 15.24
N ASP A 131 19.41 11.07 14.86
CA ASP A 131 20.57 11.02 13.95
C ASP A 131 20.18 10.85 12.47
N GLY A 132 18.88 10.81 12.17
CA GLY A 132 18.38 10.64 10.81
C GLY A 132 18.68 9.27 10.21
N ARG A 133 18.85 8.21 11.04
CA ARG A 133 19.06 6.83 10.59
C ARG A 133 18.04 5.86 11.20
N CYS A 134 17.58 4.91 10.39
CA CYS A 134 16.86 3.73 10.87
C CYS A 134 17.89 2.63 11.17
N ARG A 135 17.99 2.18 12.43
CA ARG A 135 18.92 1.13 12.85
C ARG A 135 18.13 -0.07 13.35
N ALA A 136 17.63 -0.90 12.44
CA ALA A 136 16.81 -2.05 12.81
C ALA A 136 17.61 -3.02 13.70
N PHE A 137 17.07 -3.33 14.88
CA PHE A 137 17.65 -4.27 15.86
C PHE A 137 19.01 -3.86 16.47
N ASP A 138 19.45 -2.62 16.25
CA ASP A 138 20.70 -2.10 16.80
C ASP A 138 20.50 -1.58 18.23
N ALA A 139 21.50 -1.77 19.10
CA ALA A 139 21.44 -1.29 20.50
C ALA A 139 21.36 0.25 20.62
N GLN A 140 21.79 0.97 19.58
CA GLN A 140 21.74 2.44 19.46
C GLN A 140 20.53 2.90 18.61
N ALA A 141 19.54 2.05 18.37
CA ALA A 141 18.31 2.43 17.68
C ALA A 141 17.53 3.50 18.46
N ALA A 142 17.27 4.65 17.83
CA ALA A 142 16.63 5.80 18.46
C ALA A 142 15.41 6.34 17.69
N GLY A 143 14.92 5.62 16.68
CA GLY A 143 13.71 5.97 15.93
C GLY A 143 13.75 5.55 14.47
N THR A 144 12.82 6.11 13.68
CA THR A 144 12.67 5.89 12.25
C THR A 144 12.85 7.17 11.44
N VAL A 145 13.07 7.01 10.14
CA VAL A 145 13.27 8.08 9.18
C VAL A 145 12.25 7.90 8.07
N PRO A 146 11.45 8.94 7.76
CA PRO A 146 10.48 8.85 6.70
C PRO A 146 11.16 8.58 5.34
N GLY A 147 10.69 7.57 4.59
CA GLY A 147 11.12 7.28 3.21
C GLY A 147 10.16 7.86 2.17
N ASN A 148 10.59 7.95 0.91
CA ASN A 148 9.71 8.22 -0.23
C ASN A 148 9.69 7.01 -1.14
N GLY A 149 8.52 6.59 -1.60
CA GLY A 149 8.41 5.43 -2.47
C GLY A 149 7.00 5.16 -2.96
N VAL A 150 6.93 4.37 -4.02
CA VAL A 150 5.68 3.84 -4.58
C VAL A 150 5.95 2.41 -5.02
N GLY A 151 5.03 1.51 -4.68
CA GLY A 151 5.11 0.10 -5.05
C GLY A 151 3.73 -0.42 -5.43
N VAL A 152 3.67 -1.22 -6.50
CA VAL A 152 2.45 -1.86 -6.99
C VAL A 152 2.82 -3.26 -7.49
N VAL A 153 2.00 -4.24 -7.14
CA VAL A 153 2.04 -5.60 -7.69
C VAL A 153 0.74 -5.88 -8.43
N LEU A 154 0.82 -6.69 -9.49
CA LEU A 154 -0.34 -7.28 -10.13
C LEU A 154 -0.48 -8.72 -9.62
N LEU A 155 -1.66 -9.06 -9.14
CA LEU A 155 -2.00 -10.34 -8.55
C LEU A 155 -3.04 -11.06 -9.42
N LYS A 156 -2.96 -12.38 -9.41
CA LYS A 156 -3.84 -13.30 -10.12
C LYS A 156 -3.86 -14.64 -9.38
N ARG A 157 -4.94 -15.41 -9.49
CA ARG A 157 -4.93 -16.79 -8.99
C ARG A 157 -3.87 -17.59 -9.74
N LEU A 158 -3.12 -18.42 -9.02
CA LEU A 158 -2.00 -19.18 -9.59
C LEU A 158 -2.44 -20.06 -10.75
N GLU A 159 -3.57 -20.76 -10.60
CA GLU A 159 -4.18 -21.60 -11.65
C GLU A 159 -4.43 -20.82 -12.94
N ASP A 160 -4.97 -19.60 -12.85
CA ASP A 160 -5.28 -18.78 -14.01
C ASP A 160 -3.98 -18.21 -14.62
N ALA A 161 -2.99 -17.88 -13.79
CA ALA A 161 -1.69 -17.39 -14.26
C ALA A 161 -0.95 -18.46 -15.06
N VAL A 162 -1.00 -19.71 -14.59
CA VAL A 162 -0.44 -20.88 -15.31
C VAL A 162 -1.21 -21.13 -16.60
N ALA A 163 -2.55 -21.11 -16.56
CA ALA A 163 -3.38 -21.35 -17.73
C ALA A 163 -3.16 -20.31 -18.84
N ASP A 164 -2.99 -19.04 -18.47
CA ASP A 164 -2.77 -17.95 -19.42
C ASP A 164 -1.28 -17.77 -19.81
N GLY A 165 -0.36 -18.54 -19.21
CA GLY A 165 1.07 -18.47 -19.50
C GLY A 165 1.75 -17.20 -18.99
N ASP A 166 1.23 -16.61 -17.91
CA ASP A 166 1.73 -15.36 -17.35
C ASP A 166 3.11 -15.53 -16.69
N PRO A 167 3.96 -14.47 -16.68
CA PRO A 167 5.19 -14.47 -15.91
C PRO A 167 4.90 -14.45 -14.40
N ILE A 168 5.18 -15.56 -13.70
CA ILE A 168 5.03 -15.68 -12.24
C ILE A 168 6.34 -15.28 -11.56
N ARG A 169 6.29 -14.27 -10.69
CA ARG A 169 7.46 -13.78 -9.92
C ARG A 169 7.57 -14.41 -8.54
N ALA A 170 6.44 -14.65 -7.90
CA ALA A 170 6.32 -15.25 -6.56
C ALA A 170 4.88 -15.76 -6.38
N VAL A 171 4.66 -16.57 -5.34
CA VAL A 171 3.34 -17.04 -4.92
C VAL A 171 3.08 -16.56 -3.50
N ILE A 172 1.91 -15.96 -3.27
CA ILE A 172 1.44 -15.62 -1.93
C ILE A 172 0.72 -16.86 -1.39
N LEU A 173 1.38 -17.59 -0.49
CA LEU A 173 0.81 -18.81 0.11
C LEU A 173 -0.31 -18.47 1.12
N GLY A 174 -0.11 -17.40 1.91
CA GLY A 174 -1.09 -16.95 2.91
C GLY A 174 -0.80 -15.52 3.34
N SER A 175 -1.82 -14.85 3.89
CA SER A 175 -1.70 -13.52 4.48
C SER A 175 -2.76 -13.30 5.54
N ALA A 176 -2.45 -12.50 6.57
CA ALA A 176 -3.37 -12.14 7.63
C ALA A 176 -3.21 -10.67 8.01
N VAL A 177 -4.30 -10.07 8.51
CA VAL A 177 -4.32 -8.72 9.07
C VAL A 177 -4.93 -8.80 10.47
N GLY A 178 -4.19 -8.34 11.47
CA GLY A 178 -4.62 -8.35 12.87
C GLY A 178 -4.62 -6.96 13.51
N ASN A 179 -4.98 -6.91 14.79
CA ASN A 179 -4.97 -5.69 15.61
C ASN A 179 -4.48 -6.01 17.03
N ASP A 180 -3.70 -5.10 17.60
CA ASP A 180 -3.08 -5.28 18.91
C ASP A 180 -4.07 -5.14 20.10
N GLY A 181 -5.25 -4.57 19.89
CA GLY A 181 -6.20 -4.28 20.96
C GLY A 181 -5.67 -3.27 21.98
N SER A 182 -6.25 -3.30 23.19
CA SER A 182 -5.95 -2.34 24.27
C SER A 182 -4.88 -2.80 25.26
N ALA A 183 -4.51 -4.09 25.25
CA ALA A 183 -3.55 -4.69 26.20
C ALA A 183 -2.10 -4.38 25.82
N LYS A 184 -1.74 -3.10 25.84
CA LYS A 184 -0.42 -2.57 25.45
C LYS A 184 -0.10 -1.28 26.22
N ALA A 185 1.19 -0.93 26.29
CA ALA A 185 1.68 0.19 27.10
C ALA A 185 1.15 1.57 26.67
N GLY A 186 0.52 1.68 25.49
CA GLY A 186 -0.12 2.89 25.02
C GLY A 186 -0.68 2.72 23.60
N PHE A 187 -1.45 3.70 23.14
CA PHE A 187 -2.11 3.65 21.82
C PHE A 187 -1.13 3.42 20.65
N MET A 188 0.06 4.00 20.72
CA MET A 188 1.11 3.86 19.70
C MET A 188 2.09 2.71 19.97
N ALA A 189 2.00 2.06 21.14
CA ALA A 189 2.87 0.93 21.44
C ALA A 189 2.49 -0.27 20.57
N PRO A 190 3.47 -1.09 20.14
CA PRO A 190 3.19 -2.39 19.54
C PRO A 190 2.82 -3.44 20.62
N SER A 191 2.16 -4.52 20.21
CA SER A 191 1.91 -5.69 21.07
C SER A 191 2.64 -6.93 20.58
N VAL A 192 3.32 -7.64 21.49
CA VAL A 192 3.95 -8.93 21.17
C VAL A 192 2.90 -10.00 20.89
N SER A 193 1.80 -10.03 21.65
CA SER A 193 0.74 -11.03 21.47
C SER A 193 -0.02 -10.81 20.15
N GLY A 194 -0.34 -9.55 19.82
CA GLY A 194 -1.01 -9.18 18.57
C GLY A 194 -0.19 -9.54 17.32
N GLN A 195 1.11 -9.20 17.34
CA GLN A 195 2.04 -9.60 16.28
C GLN A 195 2.17 -11.12 16.16
N SER A 196 2.36 -11.82 17.28
CA SER A 196 2.50 -13.28 17.29
C SER A 196 1.23 -13.99 16.78
N SER A 197 0.04 -13.45 17.08
CA SER A 197 -1.23 -13.98 16.56
C SER A 197 -1.31 -13.82 15.05
N THR A 198 -1.10 -12.59 14.56
CA THR A 198 -1.14 -12.29 13.12
C THR A 198 -0.17 -13.17 12.32
N ILE A 199 1.04 -13.40 12.84
CA ILE A 199 2.04 -14.28 12.21
C ILE A 199 1.54 -15.72 12.16
N ARG A 200 1.00 -16.25 13.26
CA ARG A 200 0.45 -17.62 13.30
C ARG A 200 -0.72 -17.79 12.33
N ASP A 201 -1.61 -16.82 12.25
CA ASP A 201 -2.74 -16.86 11.32
C ASP A 201 -2.26 -16.88 9.86
N ALA A 202 -1.25 -16.07 9.53
CA ALA A 202 -0.66 -16.06 8.20
C ALA A 202 0.02 -17.40 7.84
N LEU A 203 0.76 -18.01 8.77
CA LEU A 203 1.39 -19.32 8.58
C LEU A 203 0.35 -20.44 8.44
N SER A 204 -0.69 -20.41 9.28
CA SER A 204 -1.80 -21.37 9.20
C SER A 204 -2.55 -21.28 7.88
N LEU A 205 -2.81 -20.06 7.38
CA LEU A 205 -3.45 -19.85 6.08
C LEU A 205 -2.53 -20.26 4.92
N ALA A 206 -1.22 -20.09 5.09
CA ALA A 206 -0.22 -20.54 4.12
C ALA A 206 -0.02 -22.06 4.12
N GLY A 207 -0.45 -22.77 5.18
CA GLY A 207 -0.23 -24.20 5.32
C GLY A 207 1.24 -24.57 5.45
N VAL A 208 2.05 -23.71 6.07
CA VAL A 208 3.51 -23.91 6.23
C VAL A 208 3.94 -23.84 7.68
N GLU A 209 4.97 -24.61 8.02
CA GLU A 209 5.58 -24.60 9.34
C GLU A 209 6.59 -23.44 9.48
N PRO A 210 6.79 -22.87 10.69
CA PRO A 210 7.71 -21.76 10.90
C PRO A 210 9.16 -22.04 10.47
N ASP A 211 9.62 -23.28 10.60
CA ASP A 211 10.98 -23.71 10.25
C ASP A 211 11.24 -23.76 8.75
N SER A 212 10.19 -23.73 7.93
CA SER A 212 10.29 -23.62 6.47
C SER A 212 10.60 -22.20 5.97
N ILE A 213 10.48 -21.18 6.83
CA ILE A 213 10.70 -19.78 6.48
C ILE A 213 12.20 -19.43 6.56
N SER A 214 12.78 -19.05 5.41
CA SER A 214 14.20 -18.71 5.31
C SER A 214 14.52 -17.21 5.45
N TYR A 215 13.52 -16.34 5.30
CA TYR A 215 13.65 -14.88 5.42
C TYR A 215 12.30 -14.22 5.74
#